data_AF-A0A1F8XFD3-F1
#
_entry.id   AF-A0A1F8XFD3-F1
#
_cell.length_a   1.000
_cell.length_b   1.000
_cell.length_c   1.000
_cell.angle_alpha   90.00
_cell.angle_beta   90.00
_cell.angle_gamma   90.00
#
_symmetry.space_group_name_H-M   'P 1'
#
loop_
_entity.id
_entity.type
_entity.pdbx_description
1 polymer ?
#
loop_
_entity_poly.entity_id
_entity_poly.type
_entity_poly.pdbx_seq_one_letter_code
_entity_poly.pdbx_strand_id
1 'polypeptide(L)'
;MTGKTPIKIARFLLLALLLSFSLSAHEADAELMRQEKFRSPKGIFMVVITELSHKKYTKEEMLEGALNVSNVLYRVDFIPSGALEPLATINYTDVYGWDNGSAPARMKDIFQSFTWSPYEDYVIVPEEGWAGAPGTSTSRLVSLNPEFPWTEKKAALENIAWINDLSFMGDYHNDCDYGVAWFDGKDGRLISIKESESPLGYELVSVKGNIATIRMVLDNCRMQDLPPRCLIHDLSTGREEHVACPRAKPKKQDFP
;
A
#
# COMPACT_ATOMS: atom_id res chain seq x y z
N MET A 1 -39.39 -27.95 -71.10
CA MET A 1 -38.32 -27.08 -70.58
C MET A 1 -39.02 -25.89 -69.94
N THR A 2 -39.00 -25.58 -68.65
CA THR A 2 -38.13 -25.85 -67.49
C THR A 2 -39.03 -25.69 -66.26
N GLY A 3 -39.11 -26.63 -65.33
CA GLY A 3 -38.21 -26.67 -64.17
C GLY A 3 -38.91 -26.08 -62.93
N LYS A 4 -39.66 -26.90 -62.20
CA LYS A 4 -40.15 -26.61 -60.84
C LYS A 4 -39.11 -27.14 -59.84
N THR A 5 -38.50 -26.27 -59.02
CA THR A 5 -37.70 -26.62 -57.82
C THR A 5 -37.43 -25.37 -56.96
N PRO A 6 -37.06 -25.48 -55.66
CA PRO A 6 -37.99 -25.24 -54.56
C PRO A 6 -37.55 -24.11 -53.60
N ILE A 7 -38.47 -23.20 -53.26
CA ILE A 7 -38.22 -22.08 -52.33
C ILE A 7 -38.27 -22.50 -50.85
N LYS A 8 -38.58 -23.78 -50.54
CA LYS A 8 -38.83 -24.22 -49.16
C LYS A 8 -37.59 -24.69 -48.37
N ILE A 9 -36.42 -24.88 -49.00
CA ILE A 9 -35.21 -25.37 -48.30
C ILE A 9 -34.40 -24.22 -47.68
N ALA A 10 -34.43 -23.03 -48.28
CA ALA A 10 -33.64 -21.88 -47.83
C ALA A 10 -34.10 -21.29 -46.48
N ARG A 11 -35.38 -21.43 -46.12
CA ARG A 11 -35.90 -20.91 -44.83
C ARG A 11 -35.56 -21.81 -43.63
N PHE A 12 -35.33 -23.11 -43.84
CA PHE A 12 -34.96 -24.02 -42.75
C PHE A 12 -33.47 -23.93 -42.38
N LEU A 13 -32.60 -23.67 -43.36
CA LEU A 13 -31.16 -23.49 -43.12
C LEU A 13 -30.84 -22.18 -42.37
N LEU A 14 -31.60 -21.11 -42.61
CA LEU A 14 -31.39 -19.84 -41.90
C LEU A 14 -31.80 -19.89 -40.42
N LEU A 15 -32.84 -20.68 -40.09
CA LEU A 15 -33.28 -20.85 -38.70
C LEU A 15 -32.31 -21.74 -37.90
N ALA A 16 -31.73 -22.77 -38.54
CA ALA A 16 -30.73 -23.62 -37.92
C ALA A 16 -29.41 -22.87 -37.65
N LEU A 17 -29.02 -21.94 -38.53
CA LEU A 17 -27.84 -21.10 -38.32
C LEU A 17 -28.02 -20.07 -37.19
N LEU A 18 -29.23 -19.54 -37.01
CA LEU A 18 -29.53 -18.59 -35.93
C LEU A 18 -29.66 -19.28 -34.55
N LEU A 19 -30.07 -20.56 -34.51
CA LEU A 19 -30.12 -21.36 -33.28
C LEU A 19 -28.75 -21.94 -32.87
N SER A 20 -27.79 -22.04 -33.79
CA SER A 20 -26.40 -22.44 -33.47
C SER A 20 -25.55 -21.32 -32.85
N PHE A 21 -26.01 -20.06 -32.86
CA PHE A 21 -25.34 -18.96 -32.16
C PHE A 21 -25.90 -18.67 -30.76
N SER A 22 -27.01 -19.30 -30.37
CA SER A 22 -27.58 -19.19 -29.01
C SER A 22 -27.06 -20.24 -28.02
N LEU A 23 -26.13 -21.11 -28.43
CA LEU A 23 -25.60 -22.21 -27.61
C LEU A 23 -24.08 -22.16 -27.42
N SER A 24 -23.53 -20.95 -27.25
CA SER A 24 -22.11 -20.74 -26.90
C SER A 24 -21.94 -19.63 -25.85
N ALA A 25 -22.96 -19.42 -25.01
CA ALA A 25 -22.94 -18.46 -23.91
C ALA A 25 -23.04 -19.14 -22.53
N HIS A 26 -22.56 -20.39 -22.42
CA HIS A 26 -22.32 -21.16 -21.20
C HIS A 26 -20.99 -21.86 -21.52
N GLU A 27 -19.82 -21.59 -20.95
CA GLU A 27 -19.46 -21.16 -19.61
C GLU A 27 -18.30 -20.16 -19.74
N ALA A 28 -18.58 -18.86 -19.67
CA ALA A 28 -17.68 -18.03 -18.90
C ALA A 28 -18.27 -18.11 -17.50
N ASP A 29 -17.67 -18.92 -16.64
CA ASP A 29 -17.80 -18.68 -15.20
C ASP A 29 -17.41 -17.21 -15.04
N ALA A 30 -18.41 -16.35 -14.92
CA ALA A 30 -18.25 -15.11 -14.21
C ALA A 30 -18.02 -15.55 -12.77
N GLU A 31 -16.80 -16.00 -12.50
CA GLU A 31 -16.25 -16.09 -11.16
C GLU A 31 -16.57 -14.73 -10.58
N LEU A 32 -17.57 -14.70 -9.69
CA LEU A 32 -18.13 -13.48 -9.17
C LEU A 32 -17.02 -12.86 -8.32
N MET A 33 -16.17 -12.06 -8.96
CA MET A 33 -15.00 -11.47 -8.34
C MET A 33 -15.48 -10.78 -7.07
N ARG A 34 -15.02 -11.29 -5.92
CA ARG A 34 -15.43 -10.74 -4.64
C ARG A 34 -15.03 -9.28 -4.61
N GLN A 35 -15.98 -8.40 -4.33
CA GLN A 35 -15.75 -6.97 -4.29
C GLN A 35 -16.35 -6.38 -3.03
N GLU A 36 -15.60 -5.48 -2.38
CA GLU A 36 -16.09 -4.66 -1.29
C GLU A 36 -15.86 -3.18 -1.60
N LYS A 37 -16.76 -2.32 -1.10
CA LYS A 37 -16.75 -0.88 -1.34
C LYS A 37 -16.66 -0.14 -0.01
N PHE A 38 -15.76 0.82 0.05
CA PHE A 38 -15.50 1.65 1.22
C PHE A 38 -15.56 3.12 0.83
N ARG A 39 -15.84 3.99 1.80
CA ARG A 39 -15.71 5.45 1.61
C ARG A 39 -14.46 5.91 2.32
N SER A 40 -13.66 6.76 1.68
CA SER A 40 -12.54 7.44 2.32
C SER A 40 -13.01 8.24 3.55
N PRO A 41 -12.12 8.55 4.52
CA PRO A 41 -12.47 9.26 5.75
C PRO A 41 -13.35 10.52 5.59
N LYS A 42 -13.07 11.37 4.60
CA LYS A 42 -13.83 12.58 4.24
C LYS A 42 -14.91 12.31 3.19
N GLY A 43 -14.97 11.10 2.65
CA GLY A 43 -15.95 10.68 1.65
C GLY A 43 -15.72 11.28 0.26
N ILE A 44 -14.51 11.78 -0.03
CA ILE A 44 -14.14 12.30 -1.36
C ILE A 44 -14.02 11.14 -2.35
N PHE A 45 -13.61 9.96 -1.89
CA PHE A 45 -13.42 8.78 -2.73
C PHE A 45 -14.30 7.60 -2.28
N MET A 46 -14.82 6.88 -3.26
CA MET A 46 -15.23 5.50 -3.12
C MET A 46 -14.04 4.61 -3.46
N VAL A 47 -13.62 3.80 -2.49
CA VAL A 47 -12.56 2.81 -2.67
C VAL A 47 -13.19 1.46 -2.93
N VAL A 48 -12.87 0.86 -4.07
CA VAL A 48 -13.42 -0.43 -4.49
C VAL A 48 -12.28 -1.44 -4.52
N ILE A 49 -12.34 -2.42 -3.62
CA ILE A 49 -11.36 -3.51 -3.55
C ILE A 49 -11.98 -4.73 -4.20
N THR A 50 -11.35 -5.22 -5.27
CA THR A 50 -11.81 -6.37 -6.05
C THR A 50 -10.76 -7.47 -5.99
N GLU A 51 -11.12 -8.64 -5.50
CA GLU A 51 -10.28 -9.84 -5.56
C GLU A 51 -10.13 -10.29 -7.01
N LEU A 52 -8.89 -10.38 -7.49
CA LEU A 52 -8.57 -10.82 -8.85
C LEU A 52 -8.10 -12.27 -8.89
N SER A 53 -7.38 -12.73 -7.87
CA SER A 53 -6.95 -14.12 -7.77
C SER A 53 -6.56 -14.48 -6.34
N HIS A 54 -6.89 -15.70 -5.91
CA HIS A 54 -6.40 -16.28 -4.66
C HIS A 54 -5.51 -17.49 -4.96
N LYS A 55 -4.20 -17.36 -4.72
CA LYS A 55 -3.23 -18.45 -4.90
C LYS A 55 -2.85 -19.06 -3.56
N LYS A 56 -3.15 -20.34 -3.41
CA LYS A 56 -2.69 -21.18 -2.30
C LYS A 56 -1.68 -22.16 -2.86
N TYR A 57 -0.47 -22.16 -2.31
CA TYR A 57 0.57 -23.09 -2.71
C TYR A 57 0.51 -24.33 -1.81
N THR A 58 0.57 -25.52 -2.40
CA THR A 58 0.65 -26.76 -1.61
C THR A 58 2.09 -27.02 -1.16
N LYS A 59 2.28 -27.84 -0.12
CA LYS A 59 3.62 -28.18 0.38
C LYS A 59 4.53 -28.78 -0.69
N GLU A 60 3.94 -29.49 -1.66
CA GLU A 60 4.64 -30.17 -2.75
C GLU A 60 5.12 -29.21 -3.85
N GLU A 61 4.47 -28.05 -4.00
CA GLU A 61 4.86 -27.00 -4.95
C GLU A 61 5.94 -26.07 -4.39
N MET A 62 6.23 -26.17 -3.09
CA MET A 62 7.19 -25.32 -2.39
C MET A 62 8.54 -26.03 -2.23
N LEU A 63 9.63 -25.29 -2.42
CA LEU A 63 10.99 -25.79 -2.15
C LEU A 63 11.10 -26.22 -0.68
N GLU A 64 11.80 -27.34 -0.41
CA GLU A 64 12.05 -27.82 0.96
C GLU A 64 12.59 -26.68 1.83
N GLY A 65 11.85 -26.35 2.91
CA GLY A 65 12.20 -25.28 3.85
C GLY A 65 11.48 -23.94 3.64
N ALA A 66 10.69 -23.76 2.58
CA ALA A 66 9.84 -22.59 2.41
C ALA A 66 8.55 -22.71 3.27
N LEU A 67 8.21 -21.65 4.01
CA LEU A 67 6.95 -21.52 4.74
C LEU A 67 5.77 -21.56 3.77
N ASN A 68 4.57 -22.01 4.20
CA ASN A 68 3.38 -22.13 3.34
C ASN A 68 2.83 -20.75 2.94
N VAL A 69 3.54 -20.01 2.11
CA VAL A 69 3.15 -18.66 1.69
C VAL A 69 2.03 -18.77 0.68
N SER A 70 0.95 -18.04 0.91
CA SER A 70 -0.16 -17.86 -0.02
C SER A 70 -0.36 -16.38 -0.28
N ASN A 71 -1.06 -16.05 -1.36
CA ASN A 71 -1.39 -14.65 -1.63
C ASN A 71 -2.77 -14.47 -2.23
N VAL A 72 -3.33 -13.28 -1.98
CA VAL A 72 -4.51 -12.78 -2.67
C VAL A 72 -4.13 -11.50 -3.41
N LEU A 73 -4.37 -11.48 -4.72
CA LEU A 73 -4.20 -10.29 -5.55
C LEU A 73 -5.51 -9.52 -5.59
N TYR A 74 -5.47 -8.25 -5.21
CA TYR A 74 -6.58 -7.33 -5.28
C TYR A 74 -6.29 -6.21 -6.29
N ARG A 75 -7.34 -5.72 -6.94
CA ARG A 75 -7.36 -4.41 -7.59
C ARG A 75 -8.04 -3.42 -6.65
N VAL A 76 -7.41 -2.29 -6.41
CA VAL A 76 -7.95 -1.19 -5.60
C VAL A 76 -8.18 0.00 -6.52
N ASP A 77 -9.45 0.34 -6.71
CA ASP A 77 -9.88 1.48 -7.53
C ASP A 77 -10.29 2.64 -6.61
N PHE A 78 -9.76 3.84 -6.88
CA PHE A 78 -10.09 5.09 -6.17
C PHE A 78 -10.97 5.95 -7.08
N ILE A 79 -12.28 5.95 -6.81
CA ILE A 79 -13.28 6.63 -7.64
C ILE A 79 -13.73 7.92 -6.93
N PRO A 80 -13.52 9.11 -7.50
CA PRO A 80 -14.04 10.35 -6.94
C PRO A 80 -15.56 10.30 -6.74
N SER A 81 -16.06 10.93 -5.69
CA SER A 81 -17.49 10.97 -5.40
C SER A 81 -18.26 11.64 -6.55
N GLY A 82 -19.23 10.90 -7.10
CA GLY A 82 -20.01 11.35 -8.27
C GLY A 82 -19.38 11.00 -9.63
N ALA A 83 -18.16 10.47 -9.66
CA ALA A 83 -17.55 9.93 -10.88
C ALA A 83 -17.96 8.47 -11.12
N LEU A 84 -17.81 8.02 -12.37
CA LEU A 84 -18.02 6.62 -12.77
C LEU A 84 -16.71 5.86 -12.92
N GLU A 85 -15.65 6.55 -13.34
CA GLU A 85 -14.34 5.96 -13.60
C GLU A 85 -13.38 6.23 -12.43
N PRO A 86 -12.43 5.30 -12.17
CA PRO A 86 -11.40 5.52 -11.17
C PRO A 86 -10.45 6.64 -11.61
N LEU A 87 -10.06 7.47 -10.65
CA LEU A 87 -8.95 8.42 -10.82
C LEU A 87 -7.61 7.70 -10.75
N ALA A 88 -7.51 6.71 -9.85
CA ALA A 88 -6.33 5.87 -9.69
C ALA A 88 -6.74 4.42 -9.48
N THR A 89 -5.94 3.50 -10.00
CA THR A 89 -6.09 2.06 -9.83
C THR A 89 -4.74 1.47 -9.51
N ILE A 90 -4.67 0.65 -8.46
CA ILE A 90 -3.46 -0.11 -8.11
C ILE A 90 -3.80 -1.60 -7.96
N ASN A 91 -2.78 -2.43 -8.10
CA ASN A 91 -2.84 -3.82 -7.63
C ASN A 91 -2.25 -3.88 -6.23
N TYR A 92 -2.89 -4.59 -5.30
CA TYR A 92 -2.39 -4.83 -3.95
C TYR A 92 -2.36 -6.33 -3.68
N THR A 93 -1.22 -6.84 -3.23
CA THR A 93 -1.08 -8.25 -2.86
C THR A 93 -1.10 -8.40 -1.35
N ASP A 94 -2.00 -9.23 -0.83
CA ASP A 94 -1.97 -9.66 0.56
C ASP A 94 -1.23 -11.01 0.66
N VAL A 95 -0.01 -10.99 1.17
CA VAL A 95 0.82 -12.18 1.37
C VAL A 95 0.72 -12.64 2.82
N TYR A 96 0.35 -13.90 3.00
CA TYR A 96 0.13 -14.48 4.32
C TYR A 96 0.66 -15.92 4.37
N GLY A 97 0.69 -16.53 5.56
CA GLY A 97 1.13 -17.92 5.74
C GLY A 97 2.60 -18.07 6.16
N TRP A 98 3.32 -16.96 6.38
CA TRP A 98 4.66 -16.96 6.98
C TRP A 98 4.64 -17.60 8.37
N ASP A 99 3.68 -17.19 9.20
CA ASP A 99 3.41 -17.83 10.49
C ASP A 99 2.32 -18.88 10.28
N ASN A 100 2.62 -20.13 10.63
CA ASN A 100 1.75 -21.29 10.46
C ASN A 100 0.28 -20.98 10.84
N GLY A 101 -0.62 -21.01 9.84
CA GLY A 101 -2.07 -20.90 10.06
C GLY A 101 -2.67 -19.50 9.90
N SER A 102 -1.90 -18.50 9.45
CA SER A 102 -2.46 -17.18 9.09
C SER A 102 -3.43 -17.28 7.91
N ALA A 103 -4.49 -16.48 7.96
CA ALA A 103 -5.51 -16.34 6.91
C ALA A 103 -5.28 -15.00 6.19
N PRO A 104 -5.79 -14.82 4.95
CA PRO A 104 -5.71 -13.52 4.30
C PRO A 104 -6.45 -12.46 5.13
N ALA A 105 -5.91 -11.24 5.14
CA ALA A 105 -6.56 -10.09 5.73
C ALA A 105 -7.91 -9.85 5.05
N ARG A 106 -8.92 -9.42 5.82
CA ARG A 106 -10.20 -9.03 5.22
C ARG A 106 -9.98 -7.73 4.44
N MET A 107 -10.69 -7.54 3.31
CA MET A 107 -10.62 -6.29 2.53
C MET A 107 -10.87 -5.04 3.38
N LYS A 108 -11.76 -5.13 4.38
CA LYS A 108 -11.99 -4.06 5.36
C LYS A 108 -10.75 -3.73 6.19
N ASP A 109 -10.00 -4.74 6.62
CA ASP A 109 -8.80 -4.54 7.44
C ASP A 109 -7.67 -3.94 6.58
N ILE A 110 -7.53 -4.37 5.32
CA ILE A 110 -6.64 -3.75 4.32
C ILE A 110 -7.02 -2.29 4.08
N PHE A 111 -8.30 -1.98 3.89
CA PHE A 111 -8.75 -0.60 3.72
C PHE A 111 -8.47 0.26 4.97
N GLN A 112 -8.64 -0.31 6.16
CA GLN A 112 -8.43 0.40 7.42
C GLN A 112 -6.94 0.67 7.72
N SER A 113 -6.01 -0.08 7.13
CA SER A 113 -4.57 0.19 7.26
C SER A 113 -4.05 1.24 6.28
N PHE A 114 -4.89 1.72 5.34
CA PHE A 114 -4.52 2.85 4.49
C PHE A 114 -4.37 4.12 5.33
N THR A 115 -3.25 4.83 5.15
CA THR A 115 -3.03 6.13 5.78
C THR A 115 -3.30 7.24 4.77
N TRP A 116 -4.31 8.06 5.05
CA TRP A 116 -4.76 9.11 4.15
C TRP A 116 -4.06 10.43 4.48
N SER A 117 -3.67 11.17 3.45
CA SER A 117 -3.30 12.58 3.62
C SER A 117 -4.47 13.38 4.21
N PRO A 118 -4.22 14.42 5.02
CA PRO A 118 -5.27 15.19 5.68
C PRO A 118 -6.41 15.67 4.78
N TYR A 119 -6.16 16.03 3.52
CA TYR A 119 -7.19 16.39 2.53
C TYR A 119 -7.52 15.30 1.50
N GLU A 120 -6.97 14.10 1.66
CA GLU A 120 -7.13 12.96 0.74
C GLU A 120 -6.56 13.20 -0.67
N ASP A 121 -5.59 14.10 -0.82
CA ASP A 121 -4.86 14.34 -2.07
C ASP A 121 -3.98 13.14 -2.50
N TYR A 122 -3.63 12.29 -1.55
CA TYR A 122 -2.97 11.01 -1.77
C TYR A 122 -3.21 10.05 -0.60
N VAL A 123 -2.91 8.78 -0.82
CA VAL A 123 -3.02 7.71 0.18
C VAL A 123 -1.74 6.90 0.24
N ILE A 124 -1.37 6.46 1.45
CA ILE A 124 -0.28 5.54 1.73
C ILE A 124 -0.91 4.17 1.94
N VAL A 125 -0.59 3.26 1.04
CA VAL A 125 -1.02 1.86 1.02
C VAL A 125 0.04 1.05 1.77
N PRO A 126 -0.38 0.16 2.69
CA PRO A 126 0.52 -0.65 3.51
C PRO A 126 1.42 -1.55 2.66
N GLU A 127 2.43 -2.12 3.30
CA GLU A 127 3.24 -3.17 2.69
C GLU A 127 2.42 -4.43 2.36
N GLU A 128 2.91 -5.21 1.40
CA GLU A 128 2.22 -6.40 0.88
C GLU A 128 2.60 -7.70 1.61
N GLY A 129 3.48 -7.65 2.61
CA GLY A 129 3.90 -8.82 3.39
C GLY A 129 4.84 -9.78 2.66
N TRP A 130 5.43 -9.38 1.52
CA TRP A 130 6.50 -10.16 0.89
C TRP A 130 7.75 -10.17 1.78
N ALA A 131 8.46 -11.30 1.82
CA ALA A 131 9.76 -11.35 2.49
C ALA A 131 10.72 -10.32 1.87
N GLY A 132 11.21 -9.41 2.71
CA GLY A 132 12.15 -8.36 2.35
C GLY A 132 13.53 -8.57 2.99
N ALA A 133 14.49 -7.74 2.56
CA ALA A 133 15.73 -7.57 3.31
C ALA A 133 15.42 -6.94 4.69
N PRO A 134 16.26 -7.16 5.72
CA PRO A 134 16.11 -6.50 7.01
C PRO A 134 16.05 -4.97 6.84
N GLY A 135 15.01 -4.34 7.38
CA GLY A 135 14.81 -2.91 7.19
C GLY A 135 13.34 -2.52 7.33
N THR A 136 13.10 -1.21 7.22
CA THR A 136 11.77 -0.63 7.18
C THR A 136 11.05 -1.06 5.91
N SER A 137 9.82 -1.51 6.09
CA SER A 137 8.98 -1.96 5.00
C SER A 137 8.64 -0.84 4.03
N THR A 138 8.69 -1.16 2.74
CA THR A 138 8.37 -0.20 1.68
C THR A 138 6.86 -0.10 1.47
N SER A 139 6.29 1.04 1.83
CA SER A 139 4.90 1.39 1.52
C SER A 139 4.79 2.04 0.13
N ARG A 140 3.61 1.96 -0.46
CA ARG A 140 3.29 2.66 -1.71
C ARG A 140 2.44 3.88 -1.44
N LEU A 141 2.72 4.96 -2.15
CA LEU A 141 1.97 6.20 -2.08
C LEU A 141 1.31 6.40 -3.42
N VAL A 142 0.01 6.66 -3.42
CA VAL A 142 -0.80 6.83 -4.62
C VAL A 142 -1.38 8.23 -4.61
N SER A 143 -1.03 9.03 -5.60
CA SER A 143 -1.61 10.35 -5.80
C SER A 143 -3.07 10.23 -6.21
N LEU A 144 -3.93 10.98 -5.54
CA LEU A 144 -5.35 11.15 -5.82
C LEU A 144 -5.67 12.59 -6.21
N ASN A 145 -4.65 13.40 -6.47
CA ASN A 145 -4.75 14.75 -6.99
C ASN A 145 -4.13 14.80 -8.40
N PRO A 146 -4.92 15.05 -9.46
CA PRO A 146 -4.41 15.06 -10.83
C PRO A 146 -3.46 16.22 -11.14
N GLU A 147 -3.36 17.22 -10.26
CA GLU A 147 -2.43 18.34 -10.41
C GLU A 147 -1.01 18.00 -9.95
N PHE A 148 -0.82 16.91 -9.20
CA PHE A 148 0.51 16.48 -8.76
C PHE A 148 1.31 15.87 -9.92
N PRO A 149 2.64 16.10 -9.98
CA PRO A 149 3.50 15.61 -11.06
C PRO A 149 3.82 14.10 -10.95
N TRP A 150 3.19 13.38 -10.02
CA TRP A 150 3.44 11.97 -9.73
C TRP A 150 2.13 11.23 -9.52
N THR A 151 2.11 9.94 -9.87
CA THR A 151 0.95 9.05 -9.69
C THR A 151 1.21 8.01 -8.61
N GLU A 152 2.39 7.41 -8.61
CA GLU A 152 2.80 6.43 -7.60
C GLU A 152 4.24 6.69 -7.14
N LYS A 153 4.48 6.53 -5.84
CA LYS A 153 5.80 6.56 -5.21
C LYS A 153 5.94 5.41 -4.23
N LYS A 154 7.18 5.14 -3.84
CA LYS A 154 7.52 4.20 -2.78
C LYS A 154 8.26 4.96 -1.69
N ALA A 155 7.92 4.69 -0.44
CA ALA A 155 8.67 5.19 0.71
C ALA A 155 8.79 4.08 1.75
N ALA A 156 10.00 3.82 2.19
CA ALA A 156 10.28 2.99 3.36
C ALA A 156 10.37 3.94 4.56
N LEU A 157 9.22 4.25 5.16
CA LEU A 157 9.14 5.08 6.36
C LEU A 157 8.13 4.49 7.35
N GLU A 158 8.49 4.53 8.62
CA GLU A 158 7.69 4.16 9.77
C GLU A 158 7.44 5.36 10.68
N ASN A 159 6.63 5.16 11.73
CA ASN A 159 6.30 6.16 12.75
C ASN A 159 5.88 7.52 12.16
N ILE A 160 5.02 7.47 11.13
CA ILE A 160 4.61 8.62 10.33
C ILE A 160 4.00 9.74 11.20
N ALA A 161 4.52 10.96 11.04
CA ALA A 161 3.99 12.18 11.63
C ALA A 161 3.78 13.25 10.55
N TRP A 162 2.53 13.70 10.40
CA TRP A 162 2.17 14.79 9.49
C TRP A 162 2.82 16.11 9.92
N ILE A 163 3.51 16.77 8.98
CA ILE A 163 4.06 18.12 9.14
C ILE A 163 2.98 19.15 8.79
N ASN A 164 2.31 18.90 7.68
CA ASN A 164 1.23 19.72 7.13
C ASN A 164 0.29 18.82 6.31
N ASP A 165 -0.60 19.43 5.54
CA ASP A 165 -1.65 18.70 4.81
C ASP A 165 -1.14 17.81 3.67
N LEU A 166 0.10 18.02 3.20
CA LEU A 166 0.69 17.29 2.08
C LEU A 166 2.00 16.59 2.41
N SER A 167 2.61 16.87 3.56
CA SER A 167 3.93 16.38 3.92
C SER A 167 3.93 15.67 5.26
N PHE A 168 4.72 14.61 5.35
CA PHE A 168 4.97 13.89 6.59
C PHE A 168 6.44 13.54 6.76
N MET A 169 6.83 13.28 8.01
CA MET A 169 8.11 12.67 8.35
C MET A 169 7.90 11.26 8.85
N GLY A 170 8.92 10.43 8.69
CA GLY A 170 9.04 9.14 9.33
C GLY A 170 10.50 8.81 9.58
N ASP A 171 10.73 7.80 10.40
CA ASP A 171 12.03 7.16 10.48
C ASP A 171 12.10 5.97 9.52
N TYR A 172 13.32 5.58 9.19
CA TYR A 172 13.60 4.37 8.45
C TYR A 172 14.79 3.68 9.07
N HIS A 173 14.84 2.37 8.92
CA HIS A 173 16.03 1.60 9.19
C HIS A 173 16.37 0.69 8.01
N ASN A 174 17.65 0.49 7.74
CA ASN A 174 18.13 -0.48 6.77
C ASN A 174 19.24 -1.28 7.44
N ASP A 175 18.94 -2.52 7.81
CA ASP A 175 19.79 -3.33 8.69
C ASP A 175 20.13 -2.59 10.00
N CYS A 176 21.32 -1.99 10.03
CA CYS A 176 21.93 -1.28 11.16
C CYS A 176 21.80 0.26 11.05
N ASP A 177 21.45 0.78 9.88
CA ASP A 177 21.39 2.22 9.62
C ASP A 177 20.02 2.80 9.92
N TYR A 178 19.95 3.71 10.91
CA TYR A 178 18.72 4.42 11.28
C TYR A 178 18.77 5.87 10.83
N GLY A 179 17.72 6.33 10.15
CA GLY A 179 17.60 7.69 9.66
C GLY A 179 16.19 8.25 9.76
N VAL A 180 16.07 9.55 9.46
CA VAL A 180 14.80 10.27 9.44
C VAL A 180 14.68 10.98 8.10
N ALA A 181 13.54 10.81 7.44
CA ALA A 181 13.25 11.46 6.18
C ALA A 181 11.88 12.15 6.18
N TRP A 182 11.76 13.11 5.27
CA TRP A 182 10.55 13.85 4.97
C TRP A 182 10.06 13.44 3.56
N PHE A 183 8.82 13.01 3.44
CA PHE A 183 8.11 12.95 2.17
C PHE A 183 7.33 14.23 1.86
N ASP A 184 7.68 14.91 0.78
CA ASP A 184 6.91 16.01 0.20
C ASP A 184 5.89 15.46 -0.80
N GLY A 185 4.60 15.46 -0.41
CA GLY A 185 3.52 14.97 -1.25
C GLY A 185 3.17 15.86 -2.43
N LYS A 186 3.59 17.13 -2.45
CA LYS A 186 3.37 17.97 -3.64
C LYS A 186 4.23 17.50 -4.81
N ASP A 187 5.51 17.26 -4.56
CA ASP A 187 6.47 16.87 -5.60
C ASP A 187 6.69 15.34 -5.65
N GLY A 188 6.19 14.59 -4.67
CA GLY A 188 6.39 13.15 -4.54
C GLY A 188 7.84 12.79 -4.25
N ARG A 189 8.52 13.60 -3.43
CA ARG A 189 9.96 13.49 -3.16
C ARG A 189 10.22 13.08 -1.73
N LEU A 190 11.15 12.15 -1.56
CA LEU A 190 11.72 11.80 -0.27
C LEU A 190 13.01 12.59 -0.07
N ILE A 191 13.11 13.31 1.05
CA ILE A 191 14.24 14.16 1.43
C ILE A 191 14.80 13.62 2.73
N SER A 192 16.06 13.22 2.72
CA SER A 192 16.73 12.82 3.96
C SER A 192 16.95 14.05 4.85
N ILE A 193 16.53 13.95 6.11
CA ILE A 193 16.76 14.97 7.14
C ILE A 193 17.95 14.58 8.01
N LYS A 194 18.04 13.29 8.36
CA LYS A 194 19.18 12.70 9.03
C LYS A 194 19.48 11.34 8.41
N GLU A 195 20.71 11.17 7.93
CA GLU A 195 21.24 9.89 7.49
C GLU A 195 21.97 9.21 8.65
N SER A 196 22.08 7.89 8.61
CA SER A 196 22.90 7.13 9.56
C SER A 196 24.36 7.59 9.46
N GLU A 197 24.97 7.83 10.61
CA GLU A 197 26.38 8.20 10.77
C GLU A 197 27.02 7.20 11.73
N SER A 198 27.10 5.93 11.31
CA SER A 198 27.56 4.82 12.17
C SER A 198 28.76 5.23 13.06
N PRO A 199 28.65 5.10 14.40
CA PRO A 199 27.67 4.28 15.11
C PRO A 199 26.35 4.99 15.47
N LEU A 200 26.13 6.22 15.02
CA LEU A 200 24.96 7.01 15.38
C LEU A 200 23.83 6.82 14.36
N GLY A 201 22.67 6.45 14.86
CA GLY A 201 21.41 6.41 14.13
C GLY A 201 20.42 7.46 14.64
N TYR A 202 19.34 7.67 13.90
CA TYR A 202 18.35 8.69 14.19
C TYR A 202 16.92 8.14 14.11
N GLU A 203 16.11 8.43 15.13
CA GLU A 203 14.69 8.06 15.21
C GLU A 203 13.81 9.30 15.35
N LEU A 204 12.63 9.29 14.73
CA LEU A 204 11.68 10.38 14.85
C LEU A 204 10.89 10.24 16.16
N VAL A 205 10.94 11.24 17.02
CA VAL A 205 10.19 11.24 18.29
C VAL A 205 8.83 11.92 18.13
N SER A 206 8.80 13.08 17.49
CA SER A 206 7.57 13.83 17.23
C SER A 206 7.78 14.97 16.26
N VAL A 207 6.72 15.39 15.58
CA VAL A 207 6.66 16.65 14.82
C VAL A 207 5.63 17.57 15.47
N LYS A 208 5.97 18.83 15.69
CA LYS A 208 5.06 19.88 16.19
C LYS A 208 5.25 21.15 15.37
N GLY A 209 4.28 21.45 14.50
CA GLY A 209 4.43 22.51 13.51
C GLY A 209 5.65 22.23 12.63
N ASN A 210 6.55 23.20 12.53
CA ASN A 210 7.78 23.07 11.73
C ASN A 210 8.98 22.51 12.53
N ILE A 211 8.77 22.00 13.74
CA ILE A 211 9.86 21.47 14.57
C ILE A 211 9.74 19.95 14.69
N ALA A 212 10.76 19.24 14.21
CA ALA A 212 10.93 17.82 14.41
C ALA A 212 11.82 17.58 15.64
N THR A 213 11.42 16.69 16.54
CA THR A 213 12.28 16.18 17.61
C THR A 213 12.81 14.82 17.19
N ILE A 214 14.13 14.69 17.12
CA ILE A 214 14.83 13.49 16.67
C ILE A 214 15.67 12.97 17.83
N ARG A 215 15.60 11.67 18.08
CA ARG A 215 16.43 10.97 19.05
C ARG A 215 17.64 10.38 18.34
N MET A 216 18.80 10.55 18.94
CA MET A 216 19.99 9.81 18.57
C MET A 216 19.95 8.43 19.24
N VAL A 217 20.08 7.39 18.43
CA VAL A 217 20.21 6.00 18.88
C VAL A 217 21.57 5.46 18.47
N LEU A 218 22.01 4.39 19.13
CA LEU A 218 23.11 3.61 18.57
C LEU A 218 22.55 2.66 17.54
N ASP A 219 23.28 2.56 16.44
CA ASP A 219 23.12 1.48 15.47
C ASP A 219 23.16 0.11 16.20
N ASN A 220 22.20 -0.77 15.88
CA ASN A 220 22.06 -2.13 16.44
C ASN A 220 23.31 -3.00 16.27
N CYS A 221 24.22 -2.64 15.36
CA CYS A 221 25.52 -3.27 15.20
C CYS A 221 26.46 -3.01 16.40
N ARG A 222 26.04 -2.21 17.41
CA ARG A 222 26.78 -2.01 18.67
C ARG A 222 25.91 -2.18 19.90
N MET A 223 26.40 -2.97 20.87
CA MET A 223 25.70 -3.29 22.13
C MET A 223 25.94 -2.30 23.29
N GLN A 224 26.42 -1.08 23.01
CA GLN A 224 26.68 -0.10 24.08
C GLN A 224 25.43 0.72 24.35
N ASP A 225 25.21 1.14 25.60
CA ASP A 225 24.16 2.11 25.92
C ASP A 225 24.73 3.53 25.82
N LEU A 226 24.12 4.37 24.98
CA LEU A 226 24.30 5.81 25.06
C LEU A 226 23.15 6.42 25.88
N PRO A 227 23.42 7.39 26.78
CA PRO A 227 22.34 8.15 27.38
C PRO A 227 21.53 8.83 26.25
N PRO A 228 20.19 8.84 26.33
CA PRO A 228 19.35 9.33 25.25
C PRO A 228 19.64 10.81 25.00
N ARG A 229 20.09 11.12 23.78
CA ARG A 229 20.32 12.49 23.31
C ARG A 229 19.29 12.80 22.24
N CYS A 230 18.73 14.00 22.30
CA CYS A 230 17.78 14.46 21.32
C CYS A 230 18.23 15.79 20.73
N LEU A 231 17.79 16.05 19.52
CA LEU A 231 17.89 17.32 18.85
C LEU A 231 16.51 17.74 18.38
N ILE A 232 16.29 19.05 18.32
CA ILE A 232 15.23 19.62 17.50
C ILE A 232 15.83 20.01 16.15
N HIS A 233 15.07 19.79 15.09
CA HIS A 233 15.38 20.22 13.74
C HIS A 233 14.24 21.13 13.25
N ASP A 234 14.58 22.38 12.94
CA ASP A 234 13.64 23.34 12.34
C ASP A 234 13.55 23.11 10.83
N LEU A 235 12.40 22.63 10.37
CA LEU A 235 12.15 22.29 8.96
C LEU A 235 12.18 23.49 8.02
N SER A 236 12.04 24.71 8.54
CA SER A 236 12.05 25.94 7.73
C SER A 236 13.46 26.48 7.52
N THR A 237 14.34 26.34 8.51
CA THR A 237 15.70 26.90 8.45
C THR A 237 16.80 25.83 8.36
N GLY A 238 16.47 24.56 8.57
CA GLY A 238 17.45 23.46 8.71
C GLY A 238 18.31 23.58 9.97
N ARG A 239 17.91 24.41 10.95
CA ARG A 239 18.72 24.64 12.16
C ARG A 239 18.49 23.53 13.16
N GLU A 240 19.57 23.12 13.81
CA GLU A 240 19.53 22.08 14.83
C GLU A 240 19.98 22.60 16.19
N GLU A 241 19.35 22.09 17.25
CA GLU A 241 19.71 22.38 18.62
C GLU A 241 19.52 21.14 19.50
N HIS A 242 20.50 20.86 20.36
CA HIS A 242 20.39 19.78 21.32
C HIS A 242 19.39 20.11 22.43
N VAL A 243 18.51 19.15 22.73
CA VAL A 243 17.49 19.28 23.76
C VAL A 243 17.43 18.05 24.65
N ALA A 244 16.84 18.20 25.83
CA ALA A 244 16.48 17.03 26.64
C ALA A 244 15.47 16.17 25.87
N CYS A 245 15.67 14.85 25.86
CA CYS A 245 14.73 13.95 25.24
C CYS A 245 13.36 14.02 25.94
N PRO A 246 12.24 14.08 25.18
CA PRO A 246 10.92 13.94 25.74
C PRO A 246 10.85 12.63 26.55
N ARG A 247 10.30 12.69 27.77
CA ARG A 247 10.02 11.47 28.53
C ARG A 247 9.10 10.61 27.67
N ALA A 248 9.54 9.39 27.35
CA ALA A 248 8.72 8.46 26.58
C ALA A 248 7.35 8.32 27.26
N LYS A 249 6.26 8.60 26.53
CA LYS A 249 5.01 7.92 26.87
C LYS A 249 5.25 6.46 26.54
N PRO A 250 4.93 5.51 27.43
CA PRO A 250 5.09 4.09 27.12
C PRO A 250 4.38 3.83 25.78
N LYS A 251 5.12 3.32 24.79
CA LYS A 251 4.51 2.73 23.60
C LYS A 251 3.53 1.70 24.14
N LYS A 252 2.25 1.76 23.74
CA LYS A 252 1.39 0.58 23.89
C LYS A 252 2.11 -0.51 23.11
N GLN A 253 2.64 -1.50 23.82
CA GLN A 253 2.94 -2.78 23.20
C GLN A 253 1.60 -3.29 22.72
N ASP A 254 1.35 -3.19 21.42
CA ASP A 254 0.42 -4.12 20.78
C ASP A 254 1.13 -5.46 20.87
N PHE A 255 0.78 -6.21 21.91
CA PHE A 255 1.18 -7.60 22.03
C PHE A 255 0.46 -8.39 20.92
N PRO A 256 1.12 -9.40 20.33
CA PRO A 256 0.48 -10.32 19.39
C PRO A 256 -0.73 -11.03 20.04
#